data_AF-A0A7X9A5B4-F1
#
_entry.id   AF-A0A7X9A5B4-F1
#
_cell.length_a   1.000
_cell.length_b   1.000
_cell.length_c   1.000
_cell.angle_alpha   90.00
_cell.angle_beta   90.00
_cell.angle_gamma   90.00
#
_symmetry.space_group_name_H-M   'P 1'
#
loop_
_entity.id
_entity.type
_entity.pdbx_description
1 polymer ?
#
loop_
_entity_poly.entity_id
_entity_poly.type
_entity_poly.pdbx_seq_one_letter_code
_entity_poly.pdbx_strand_id
1 'polypeptide(L)'
;MISALLFGGLLIFLILSVPIAISLGLASIFTIWISNPISIDAFTQAMIQALNSFPLMAVPLFTFAGTIMAYGGVSKRLLNFSELFLGKLTGGLGIVSIVTCLFFAAIAGTGSATVAAVGAIMIPAMVA
;
A
#
# COMPACT_ATOMS: atom_id res chain seq x y z
N MET A 1 16.01 9.02 -28.85
CA MET A 1 14.75 9.65 -29.27
C MET A 1 13.56 9.16 -28.46
N ILE A 2 13.33 7.85 -28.37
CA ILE A 2 12.24 7.23 -27.60
C ILE A 2 12.27 7.65 -26.12
N SER A 3 13.43 7.58 -25.45
CA SER A 3 13.59 7.98 -24.05
C SER A 3 13.23 9.45 -23.79
N ALA A 4 13.61 10.35 -24.71
CA ALA A 4 13.30 11.78 -24.59
C ALA A 4 11.79 12.05 -24.71
N LEU A 5 11.09 11.36 -25.61
CA LEU A 5 9.63 11.43 -25.74
C LEU A 5 8.92 10.90 -24.50
N LEU A 6 9.39 9.76 -23.96
CA LEU A 6 8.79 9.10 -22.80
C LEU A 6 8.95 9.95 -21.53
N PHE A 7 10.19 10.35 -21.21
CA PHE A 7 10.47 11.18 -20.03
C PHE A 7 9.96 12.62 -20.19
N GLY A 8 10.06 13.20 -21.39
CA GLY A 8 9.53 14.52 -21.68
C GLY A 8 8.00 14.57 -21.52
N GLY A 9 7.29 13.59 -22.09
CA GLY A 9 5.84 13.47 -21.94
C GLY A 9 5.41 13.27 -20.49
N LEU A 10 6.12 12.42 -19.73
CA LEU A 10 5.86 12.22 -18.31
C LEU A 10 5.99 13.52 -17.51
N LEU A 11 7.06 14.29 -17.73
CA LEU A 11 7.31 15.55 -17.04
C LEU A 11 6.23 16.59 -17.38
N ILE A 12 5.82 16.69 -18.64
CA ILE A 12 4.74 17.58 -19.06
C ILE A 12 3.43 17.23 -18.35
N PHE A 13 3.03 15.96 -18.31
CA PHE A 13 1.82 15.54 -17.62
C PHE A 13 1.88 15.73 -16.10
N LEU A 14 3.07 15.58 -15.49
CA LEU A 14 3.26 15.83 -14.07
C LEU A 14 3.15 17.31 -13.73
N ILE A 15 3.70 18.21 -14.56
CA ILE A 15 3.55 19.67 -14.41
C ILE A 15 2.06 20.07 -14.53
N LEU A 16 1.31 19.39 -15.40
CA LEU A 16 -0.14 19.56 -15.54
C LEU A 16 -0.94 18.97 -14.37
N SER A 17 -0.28 18.49 -13.30
CA SER A 17 -0.91 17.91 -12.10
C SER A 17 -1.80 16.70 -12.39
N VAL A 18 -1.52 15.97 -13.47
CA VAL A 18 -2.21 14.72 -13.80
C VAL A 18 -1.73 13.62 -12.83
N PRO A 19 -2.64 12.77 -12.29
CA PRO A 19 -2.25 11.66 -11.44
C PRO A 19 -1.15 10.79 -12.06
N ILE A 20 -0.12 10.47 -11.28
CA ILE A 20 1.13 9.83 -11.76
C ILE A 20 0.86 8.57 -12.59
N ALA A 21 -0.09 7.74 -12.17
CA ALA A 21 -0.48 6.53 -12.91
C ALA A 21 -1.01 6.85 -14.33
N ILE A 22 -1.84 7.88 -14.46
CA ILE A 22 -2.39 8.33 -15.74
C ILE A 22 -1.28 8.95 -16.58
N SER A 23 -0.41 9.76 -15.98
CA SER A 23 0.75 10.38 -16.64
C SER A 23 1.70 9.33 -17.24
N LEU A 24 2.01 8.25 -16.50
CA LEU A 24 2.83 7.13 -16.98
C LEU A 24 2.17 6.40 -18.17
N GLY A 25 0.86 6.13 -18.08
CA GLY A 25 0.11 5.49 -19.15
C GLY A 25 0.07 6.34 -20.42
N LEU A 26 -0.27 7.63 -20.30
CA LEU A 26 -0.36 8.55 -21.42
C LEU A 26 1.01 8.80 -22.08
N ALA A 27 2.07 8.99 -21.28
CA ALA A 27 3.42 9.15 -21.81
C ALA A 27 3.89 7.90 -22.58
N SER A 28 3.53 6.71 -22.09
CA SER A 28 3.82 5.44 -22.76
C SER A 28 3.06 5.32 -24.08
N ILE A 29 1.75 5.59 -24.10
CA ILE A 29 0.91 5.56 -25.30
C ILE A 29 1.41 6.55 -26.35
N PHE A 30 1.71 7.79 -25.94
CA PHE A 30 2.20 8.84 -26.84
C PHE A 30 3.53 8.44 -27.50
N THR A 31 4.42 7.82 -26.73
CA THR A 31 5.72 7.34 -27.24
C THR A 31 5.55 6.16 -28.19
N ILE A 32 4.61 5.25 -27.90
CA ILE A 32 4.30 4.11 -28.77
C ILE A 32 3.76 4.59 -30.12
N TRP A 33 2.86 5.58 -30.10
CA TRP A 33 2.23 6.12 -31.30
C TRP A 33 3.22 6.77 -32.28
N ILE A 34 4.21 7.50 -31.75
CA ILE A 34 5.18 8.25 -32.57
C ILE A 34 6.32 7.37 -33.05
N SER A 35 6.88 6.54 -32.16
CA SER A 35 8.13 5.82 -32.43
C SER A 35 7.93 4.35 -32.81
N ASN A 36 6.70 3.82 -32.73
CA ASN A 36 6.34 2.41 -32.93
C ASN A 36 7.38 1.39 -32.39
N PRO A 37 7.84 1.53 -31.14
CA PRO A 37 8.86 0.64 -30.56
C PRO A 37 8.30 -0.76 -30.23
N ILE A 38 7.00 -0.85 -29.97
CA ILE A 38 6.24 -2.08 -29.67
C ILE A 38 4.84 -1.96 -30.26
N SER A 39 4.18 -3.09 -30.54
CA SER A 39 2.78 -3.09 -30.98
C SER A 39 1.83 -2.71 -29.84
N ILE A 40 0.67 -2.13 -30.19
CA ILE A 40 -0.37 -1.77 -29.22
C ILE A 40 -0.91 -3.01 -28.48
N ASP A 41 -0.92 -4.15 -29.16
CA ASP A 41 -1.33 -5.44 -28.58
C ASP A 41 -0.33 -5.90 -27.52
N ALA A 42 0.98 -5.79 -27.79
CA ALA A 42 2.02 -6.13 -26.83
C ALA A 42 1.99 -5.20 -25.61
N PHE A 43 1.70 -3.91 -25.81
CA PHE A 43 1.50 -2.95 -24.73
C PHE A 43 0.29 -3.33 -23.85
N THR A 44 -0.85 -3.62 -24.47
CA THR A 44 -2.07 -4.03 -23.76
C THR A 44 -1.86 -5.32 -22.98
N GLN A 45 -1.17 -6.29 -23.57
CA GLN A 45 -0.82 -7.54 -22.91
C GLN A 45 0.13 -7.31 -21.71
N ALA A 46 1.11 -6.42 -21.83
CA ALA A 46 1.99 -6.05 -20.73
C ALA A 46 1.22 -5.39 -19.57
N MET A 47 0.23 -4.54 -19.87
CA MET A 47 -0.65 -3.96 -18.84
C MET A 47 -1.46 -5.04 -18.11
N ILE A 48 -2.04 -6.00 -18.84
CA ILE A 48 -2.81 -7.11 -18.24
C ILE A 48 -1.89 -7.98 -17.37
N GLN A 49 -0.67 -8.27 -17.83
CA GLN A 49 0.28 -9.06 -17.04
C GLN A 49 0.78 -8.33 -15.80
N ALA A 50 0.86 -6.99 -15.82
CA ALA A 50 1.16 -6.22 -14.62
C ALA A 50 0.07 -6.35 -13.54
N LEU A 51 -1.20 -6.54 -13.94
CA LEU A 51 -2.30 -6.81 -13.01
C LEU A 51 -2.22 -8.22 -12.41
N ASN A 52 -1.65 -9.18 -13.13
CA ASN A 52 -1.38 -10.54 -12.65
C ASN A 52 -0.14 -10.62 -11.74
N SER A 53 -0.02 -9.70 -10.78
CA SER A 53 1.11 -9.67 -9.84
C SER A 53 0.72 -10.19 -8.46
N PHE A 54 1.57 -11.04 -7.88
CA PHE A 54 1.40 -11.56 -6.52
C PHE A 54 1.15 -10.45 -5.48
N PRO A 55 1.85 -9.29 -5.50
CA PRO A 55 1.58 -8.21 -4.56
C PRO A 55 0.15 -7.66 -4.65
N LEU A 56 -0.42 -7.52 -5.86
CA LEU A 56 -1.76 -6.95 -6.04
C LEU A 56 -2.85 -7.82 -5.41
N MET A 57 -2.68 -9.15 -5.49
CA MET A 57 -3.55 -10.13 -4.83
C MET A 57 -3.23 -10.25 -3.33
N ALA A 58 -1.97 -10.11 -2.93
CA ALA A 58 -1.54 -10.19 -1.54
C ALA A 58 -2.14 -9.07 -0.68
N VAL A 59 -2.21 -7.83 -1.19
CA VAL A 59 -2.77 -6.68 -0.44
C VAL A 59 -4.18 -6.94 0.12
N PRO A 60 -5.20 -7.34 -0.67
CA PRO A 60 -6.54 -7.61 -0.15
C PRO A 60 -6.59 -8.85 0.74
N LEU A 61 -5.88 -9.94 0.38
CA LEU A 61 -5.86 -11.16 1.18
C LEU A 61 -5.25 -10.94 2.57
N PHE A 62 -4.15 -10.19 2.64
CA PHE A 62 -3.53 -9.84 3.92
C PHE A 62 -4.35 -8.82 4.70
N THR A 63 -5.03 -7.88 4.03
CA THR A 63 -5.99 -6.98 4.69
C THR A 63 -7.13 -7.78 5.32
N PHE A 64 -7.65 -8.78 4.60
CA PHE A 64 -8.68 -9.71 5.10
C PHE A 64 -8.19 -10.60 6.24
N ALA A 65 -6.96 -11.11 6.17
CA ALA A 65 -6.36 -11.83 7.30
C ALA A 65 -6.21 -10.90 8.52
N GLY A 66 -5.83 -9.63 8.30
CA GLY A 66 -5.78 -8.57 9.30
C GLY A 66 -7.12 -8.40 10.03
N THR A 67 -8.20 -8.28 9.27
CA THR A 67 -9.54 -8.14 9.87
C THR A 67 -9.95 -9.40 10.63
N ILE A 68 -9.70 -10.61 10.11
CA ILE A 68 -9.96 -11.86 10.84
C ILE A 68 -9.21 -11.89 12.17
N MET A 69 -7.93 -11.50 12.21
CA MET A 69 -7.13 -11.47 13.43
C MET A 69 -7.64 -10.44 14.45
N ALA A 70 -8.17 -9.31 13.98
CA ALA A 70 -8.82 -8.33 14.84
C ALA A 70 -10.11 -8.89 15.45
N TYR A 71 -11.00 -9.48 14.65
CA TYR A 71 -12.23 -10.11 15.12
C TYR A 71 -11.97 -11.34 16.00
N GLY A 72 -10.92 -12.11 15.72
CA GLY A 72 -10.48 -13.26 16.51
C GLY A 72 -9.82 -12.89 17.84
N GLY A 73 -9.67 -11.59 18.13
CA GLY A 73 -9.16 -11.09 19.41
C GLY A 73 -7.64 -11.20 19.57
N VAL A 74 -6.89 -11.61 18.54
CA VAL A 74 -5.42 -11.68 18.58
C VAL A 74 -4.85 -10.26 18.74
N SER A 75 -5.34 -9.30 17.94
CA SER A 75 -4.91 -7.90 18.01
C SER A 75 -5.16 -7.30 19.39
N LYS A 76 -6.32 -7.60 20.01
CA LYS A 76 -6.67 -7.12 21.35
C LYS A 76 -5.80 -7.73 22.44
N ARG A 77 -5.46 -9.02 22.34
CA ARG A 77 -4.54 -9.69 23.28
C ARG A 77 -3.13 -9.10 23.21
N LEU A 78 -2.62 -8.83 22.01
CA LEU A 78 -1.31 -8.18 21.81
C LEU A 78 -1.28 -6.73 22.32
N LEU A 79 -2.37 -5.98 22.12
CA LEU A 79 -2.53 -4.64 22.67
C LEU A 79 -2.46 -4.66 24.19
N ASN A 80 -3.29 -5.48 24.84
CA ASN A 80 -3.32 -5.60 26.30
C ASN A 80 -1.96 -6.02 26.87
N PHE A 81 -1.24 -6.92 26.17
CA PHE A 81 0.11 -7.32 26.54
C PHE A 81 1.07 -6.13 26.50
N SER A 82 1.07 -5.36 25.41
CA SER A 82 1.92 -4.19 25.24
C SER A 82 1.57 -3.07 26.24
N GLU A 83 0.28 -2.88 26.51
CA GLU A 83 -0.25 -1.92 27.47
C GLU A 83 0.21 -2.21 28.90
N LEU A 84 0.34 -3.48 29.27
CA LEU A 84 0.80 -3.89 30.60
C LEU A 84 2.19 -3.35 30.95
N PHE A 85 3.08 -3.25 29.94
CA PHE A 85 4.45 -2.77 30.12
C PHE A 85 4.60 -1.27 29.86
N LEU A 86 3.87 -0.73 28.89
CA LEU A 86 4.15 0.59 28.31
C LEU A 86 3.03 1.60 28.51
N GLY A 87 1.84 1.17 28.95
CA GLY A 87 0.65 2.01 29.06
C GLY A 87 0.74 3.12 30.11
N LYS A 88 1.57 2.96 31.14
CA LYS A 88 1.75 3.96 32.22
C LYS A 88 2.67 5.12 31.85
N LEU A 89 3.35 5.05 30.70
CA LEU A 89 4.26 6.10 30.24
C LEU A 89 3.47 7.26 29.64
N THR A 90 4.01 8.47 29.71
CA THR A 90 3.43 9.64 29.05
C THR A 90 3.40 9.41 27.53
N GLY A 91 2.21 9.47 26.92
CA GLY A 91 2.02 9.03 25.53
C GLY A 91 1.88 7.51 25.35
N GLY A 92 1.55 6.78 26.43
CA GLY A 92 1.49 5.32 26.49
C GLY A 92 0.69 4.67 25.35
N LEU A 93 -0.46 5.22 24.98
CA LEU A 93 -1.26 4.71 23.84
C LEU A 93 -0.49 4.71 22.52
N GLY A 94 0.31 5.74 22.24
CA GLY A 94 1.14 5.80 21.04
C GLY A 94 2.26 4.76 21.06
N ILE A 95 2.94 4.63 22.21
CA ILE A 95 4.01 3.64 22.40
C ILE A 95 3.46 2.21 22.27
N VAL A 96 2.31 1.94 22.89
CA VAL A 96 1.59 0.67 22.81
C VAL A 96 1.18 0.37 21.37
N SER A 97 0.71 1.37 20.62
CA SER A 97 0.39 1.22 19.19
C SER A 97 1.61 0.79 18.38
N ILE A 98 2.75 1.47 18.55
CA ILE A 98 4.00 1.17 17.82
C ILE A 98 4.45 -0.26 18.11
N VAL A 99 4.50 -0.65 19.39
CA VAL A 99 4.97 -1.99 19.79
C VAL A 99 4.01 -3.08 19.33
N THR A 100 2.70 -2.84 19.42
CA THR A 100 1.70 -3.78 18.90
C THR A 100 1.84 -3.93 17.39
N CYS A 101 1.98 -2.82 16.66
CA CYS A 101 2.21 -2.83 15.22
C CYS A 101 3.49 -3.57 14.84
N LEU A 102 4.55 -3.46 15.65
CA LEU A 102 5.80 -4.21 15.45
C LEU A 102 5.57 -5.72 15.53
N PHE A 103 4.93 -6.21 16.60
CA PHE A 103 4.59 -7.63 16.75
C PHE A 103 3.68 -8.11 15.63
N PHE A 104 2.67 -7.31 15.28
CA PHE A 104 1.72 -7.66 14.24
C PHE A 104 2.36 -7.69 12.85
N ALA A 105 3.25 -6.74 12.55
CA ALA A 105 4.01 -6.73 11.30
C ALA A 105 4.94 -7.94 11.19
N ALA A 106 5.55 -8.39 12.29
CA ALA A 106 6.37 -9.60 12.31
C ALA A 106 5.56 -10.88 12.01
N ILE A 107 4.28 -10.91 12.38
CA ILE A 107 3.37 -12.04 12.11
C ILE A 107 2.77 -11.94 10.70
N ALA A 108 2.27 -10.77 10.33
CA ALA A 108 1.51 -10.56 9.11
C ALA A 108 2.38 -10.32 7.87
N GLY A 109 3.63 -9.91 8.03
CA GLY A 109 4.59 -9.70 6.93
C GLY A 109 4.27 -8.52 6.00
N THR A 110 3.24 -7.73 6.30
CA THR A 110 2.81 -6.57 5.49
C THR A 110 2.21 -5.47 6.35
N GLY A 111 2.45 -4.21 5.95
CA GLY A 111 1.87 -3.05 6.61
C GLY A 111 0.35 -2.92 6.45
N SER A 112 -0.22 -3.36 5.31
CA SER A 112 -1.66 -3.23 5.05
C SER A 112 -2.51 -4.06 6.02
N ALA A 113 -2.06 -5.28 6.37
CA ALA A 113 -2.71 -6.11 7.38
C ALA A 113 -2.66 -5.49 8.78
N THR A 114 -1.51 -4.92 9.15
CA THR A 114 -1.32 -4.28 10.46
C THR A 114 -2.26 -3.09 10.63
N VAL A 115 -2.42 -2.25 9.60
CA VAL A 115 -3.36 -1.12 9.64
C VAL A 115 -4.80 -1.62 9.75
N ALA A 116 -5.18 -2.65 8.98
CA ALA A 116 -6.52 -3.22 9.04
C ALA A 116 -6.86 -3.82 10.41
N ALA A 117 -5.88 -4.43 11.08
CA ALA A 117 -6.10 -5.15 12.32
C ALA A 117 -5.95 -4.27 13.58
N VAL A 118 -4.84 -3.53 13.68
CA VAL A 118 -4.51 -2.72 14.86
C VAL A 118 -5.16 -1.35 14.75
N GLY A 119 -5.18 -0.75 13.55
CA GLY A 119 -5.79 0.56 13.32
C GLY A 119 -7.28 0.60 13.64
N ALA A 120 -8.01 -0.49 13.35
CA ALA A 120 -9.43 -0.60 13.69
C ALA A 120 -9.74 -0.48 15.20
N ILE A 121 -8.76 -0.81 16.06
CA ILE A 121 -8.90 -0.74 17.51
C ILE A 121 -8.26 0.54 18.06
N MET A 122 -7.07 0.90 17.58
CA MET A 122 -6.29 2.01 18.13
C MET A 122 -6.75 3.39 17.67
N ILE A 123 -7.18 3.56 16.42
CA ILE A 123 -7.62 4.87 15.92
C ILE A 123 -8.81 5.41 16.76
N PRO A 124 -9.88 4.63 17.01
CA PRO A 124 -10.96 5.08 17.90
C PRO A 124 -10.47 5.35 19.33
N ALA A 125 -9.56 4.54 19.86
CA ALA A 125 -9.05 4.69 21.23
C ALA A 125 -8.15 5.92 21.44
N MET A 126 -7.51 6.42 20.38
CA MET A 126 -6.65 7.61 20.44
C MET A 126 -7.38 8.92 20.18
N VAL A 127 -8.55 8.86 19.51
CA VAL A 127 -9.37 10.04 19.20
C VAL A 127 -10.47 10.26 20.25
N ALA A 128 -10.82 9.24 21.03
CA ALA A 128 -11.70 9.33 22.19
C ALA A 128 -11.04 10.08 23.36
#